data_AF-A0A1F5G366-F1
#
_entry.id   AF-A0A1F5G366-F1
#
_cell.length_a   1.000
_cell.length_b   1.000
_cell.length_c   1.000
_cell.angle_alpha   90.00
_cell.angle_beta   90.00
_cell.angle_gamma   90.00
#
_symmetry.space_group_name_H-M   'P 1'
#
loop_
_entity.id
_entity.type
_entity.pdbx_description
1 polymer ?
#
loop_
_entity_poly.entity_id
_entity_poly.type
_entity_poly.pdbx_seq_one_letter_code
_entity_poly.pdbx_strand_id
1 'polypeptide(L)'
;MKRIVIVLFFLILISILILIGFLNIRKIYYEHNPLPSERTRAIRDSIPRYPNATRWEIEAHRGGCNWGSCSPPAYLIFFDTTDSRNEVLDFYLPVFLKNFGSASTKDIDDFRHETFGKSNLVVFENLQKCYIQLNNFYQGTIDKYDQGQYSFDLRCRDDLKY
;
A
#
# COMPACT_ATOMS: atom_id res chain seq x y z
N MET A 1 37.81 8.08 -44.34
CA MET A 1 37.93 8.52 -42.93
C MET A 1 36.97 9.63 -42.53
N LYS A 2 36.99 10.83 -43.13
CA LYS A 2 36.14 11.98 -42.68
C LYS A 2 34.63 11.70 -42.61
N ARG A 3 34.04 11.01 -43.60
CA ARG A 3 32.61 10.67 -43.62
C ARG A 3 32.19 9.71 -42.48
N ILE A 4 33.05 8.74 -42.16
CA ILE A 4 32.79 7.76 -41.08
C ILE A 4 32.78 8.47 -39.72
N VAL A 5 33.72 9.39 -39.49
CA VAL A 5 33.78 10.18 -38.25
C VAL A 5 32.54 11.05 -38.07
N ILE A 6 32.06 11.67 -39.16
CA ILE A 6 30.83 12.50 -39.12
C ILE A 6 29.60 11.65 -38.78
N VAL A 7 29.44 10.49 -39.44
CA VAL A 7 28.31 9.58 -39.16
C VAL A 7 28.36 9.08 -37.71
N LEU A 8 29.54 8.71 -37.21
CA LEU A 8 29.72 8.25 -35.82
C LEU A 8 29.35 9.35 -34.81
N PHE A 9 29.75 10.60 -35.08
CA PHE A 9 29.41 11.75 -34.23
C PHE A 9 27.89 11.95 -34.14
N PHE A 10 27.17 11.89 -35.27
CA PHE A 10 25.71 12.01 -35.28
C PHE A 10 25.03 10.86 -34.52
N LEU A 11 25.52 9.63 -34.65
CA LEU A 11 24.98 8.48 -33.89
C LEU A 11 25.16 8.65 -32.38
N ILE A 12 26.33 9.13 -31.93
CA ILE A 12 26.58 9.43 -30.53
C ILE A 12 25.65 10.54 -30.04
N LEU A 13 25.50 11.61 -30.82
CA LEU A 13 24.62 12.73 -30.48
C LEU A 13 23.17 12.27 -30.31
N ILE A 14 22.65 11.48 -31.26
CA ILE A 14 21.30 10.90 -31.19
C ILE A 14 21.15 10.02 -29.95
N SER A 15 22.14 9.19 -29.65
CA SER A 15 22.12 8.31 -28.46
C SER A 15 22.06 9.10 -27.16
N ILE A 16 22.82 10.21 -27.06
CA ILE A 16 22.78 11.12 -25.91
C ILE A 16 21.41 11.78 -25.79
N LEU A 17 20.83 12.26 -26.89
CA LEU A 17 19.51 12.88 -26.87
C LEU A 17 18.41 11.90 -26.42
N ILE A 18 18.46 10.66 -26.89
CA ILE A 18 17.55 9.59 -26.45
C ILE A 18 17.70 9.33 -24.95
N LEU A 19 18.94 9.24 -24.46
CA LEU A 19 19.20 9.00 -23.04
C LEU A 19 18.66 10.16 -22.17
N ILE A 20 18.91 11.41 -22.55
CA ILE A 20 18.38 12.59 -21.84
C ILE A 20 16.85 12.57 -21.84
N GLY A 21 16.23 12.28 -22.98
CA GLY A 21 14.77 12.13 -23.09
C GLY A 21 14.23 11.07 -22.13
N PHE A 22 14.85 9.89 -22.12
CA PHE A 22 14.47 8.78 -21.24
C PHE A 22 14.62 9.15 -19.75
N LEU A 23 15.71 9.81 -19.36
CA LEU A 23 15.93 10.24 -17.98
C LEU A 23 14.88 11.27 -17.52
N ASN A 24 14.50 12.21 -18.39
CA ASN A 24 13.47 13.20 -18.09
C ASN A 24 12.08 12.56 -17.94
N ILE A 25 11.68 11.65 -18.84
CA ILE A 25 10.41 10.92 -18.73
C ILE A 25 10.36 10.12 -17.43
N ARG A 26 11.46 9.43 -17.10
CA ARG A 26 11.55 8.65 -15.86
C ARG A 26 11.45 9.53 -14.61
N LYS A 27 12.07 10.71 -14.61
CA LYS A 27 11.96 11.69 -13.52
C LYS A 27 10.50 12.13 -13.32
N ILE A 28 9.85 12.58 -14.40
CA ILE A 28 8.44 13.01 -14.38
C ILE A 28 7.54 11.89 -13.87
N TYR A 29 7.76 10.66 -14.35
CA TYR A 29 6.99 9.50 -13.90
C TYR A 29 7.10 9.28 -12.38
N TYR A 30 8.31 9.36 -11.80
CA TYR A 30 8.48 9.16 -10.35
C TYR A 30 8.02 10.33 -9.49
N GLU A 31 8.05 11.55 -10.03
CA GLU A 31 7.54 12.74 -9.36
C GLU A 31 6.00 12.68 -9.24
N HIS A 32 5.32 12.19 -10.29
CA HIS A 32 3.88 11.98 -10.27
C HIS A 32 3.44 10.64 -9.66
N ASN A 33 4.36 9.68 -9.52
CA ASN A 33 4.08 8.37 -8.93
C ASN A 33 5.07 8.00 -7.81
N PRO A 34 5.04 8.74 -6.68
CA PRO A 34 5.99 8.54 -5.59
C PRO A 34 5.80 7.18 -4.91
N LEU A 35 6.90 6.64 -4.39
CA LEU A 35 6.86 5.47 -3.51
C LEU A 35 6.39 5.87 -2.10
N PRO A 36 5.91 4.89 -1.30
CA PRO A 36 5.71 5.10 0.12
C PRO A 36 6.98 5.60 0.79
N SER A 37 6.83 6.52 1.74
CA SER A 37 7.94 7.11 2.47
C SER A 37 8.71 6.10 3.33
N GLU A 38 9.92 6.48 3.75
CA GLU A 38 10.70 5.72 4.74
C GLU A 38 9.96 5.57 6.08
N ARG A 39 9.13 6.56 6.44
CA ARG A 39 8.31 6.47 7.65
C ARG A 39 7.21 5.42 7.52
N THR A 40 6.50 5.41 6.39
CA THR A 40 5.51 4.36 6.09
C THR A 40 6.18 2.98 6.08
N ARG A 41 7.41 2.90 5.54
CA ARG A 41 8.23 1.69 5.55
C ARG A 41 8.58 1.23 6.97
N ALA A 42 9.04 2.14 7.83
CA ALA A 42 9.41 1.81 9.20
C ALA A 42 8.22 1.28 10.02
N ILE A 43 7.03 1.86 9.82
CA ILE A 43 5.81 1.36 10.46
C ILE A 43 5.41 0.01 9.89
N ARG A 44 5.49 -0.18 8.57
CA ARG A 44 5.25 -1.50 7.95
C ARG A 44 6.12 -2.57 8.60
N ASP A 45 7.40 -2.28 8.80
CA ASP A 45 8.37 -3.22 9.39
C ASP A 45 8.13 -3.48 10.89
N SER A 46 7.37 -2.63 11.57
CA SER A 46 6.98 -2.84 12.97
C SER A 46 5.69 -3.66 13.14
N ILE A 47 4.93 -3.87 12.07
CA ILE A 47 3.73 -4.70 12.09
C ILE A 47 4.17 -6.18 12.12
N PRO A 48 3.81 -6.94 13.16
CA PRO A 48 4.17 -8.35 13.24
C PRO A 48 3.40 -9.15 12.20
N ARG A 49 4.07 -10.15 11.61
CA ARG A 49 3.40 -11.15 10.77
C ARG A 49 2.35 -11.89 11.60
N TYR A 50 1.16 -12.11 11.03
CA TYR A 50 0.14 -12.94 11.67
C TYR A 50 0.65 -14.38 11.83
N PRO A 51 0.60 -14.96 13.05
CA PRO A 51 1.26 -16.24 13.33
C PRO A 51 0.71 -17.39 12.50
N ASN A 52 -0.59 -17.41 12.24
CA ASN A 52 -1.27 -18.48 11.50
C ASN A 52 -1.42 -18.19 9.99
N ALA A 53 -0.76 -17.15 9.47
CA ALA A 53 -0.85 -16.81 8.06
C ALA A 53 -0.08 -17.80 7.16
N THR A 54 -0.79 -18.45 6.24
CA THR A 54 -0.23 -19.36 5.24
C THR A 54 0.46 -18.63 4.09
N ARG A 55 0.02 -17.40 3.82
CA ARG A 55 0.62 -16.47 2.85
C ARG A 55 0.91 -15.14 3.51
N TRP A 56 2.00 -14.48 3.13
CA TRP A 56 2.34 -13.13 3.59
C TRP A 56 3.08 -12.38 2.50
N GLU A 57 2.40 -11.42 1.88
CA GLU A 57 2.93 -10.63 0.77
C GLU A 57 2.85 -9.15 1.09
N ILE A 58 3.90 -8.42 0.70
CA ILE A 58 3.98 -6.98 0.92
C ILE A 58 4.32 -6.33 -0.42
N GLU A 59 3.45 -5.44 -0.87
CA GLU A 59 3.60 -4.69 -2.11
C GLU A 59 3.67 -3.19 -1.84
N ALA A 60 4.55 -2.50 -2.56
CA ALA A 60 4.59 -1.04 -2.55
C ALA A 60 3.69 -0.51 -3.67
N HIS A 61 2.58 0.12 -3.30
CA HIS A 61 1.74 0.86 -4.23
C HIS A 61 2.28 2.28 -4.39
N ARG A 62 2.69 2.62 -5.62
CA ARG A 62 3.02 4.01 -5.95
C ARG A 62 1.74 4.81 -5.94
N GLY A 63 1.76 5.96 -5.27
CA GLY A 63 0.66 6.90 -5.39
C GLY A 63 0.55 7.37 -6.84
N GLY A 64 -0.59 7.94 -7.21
CA GLY A 64 -0.78 8.46 -8.56
C GLY A 64 -2.09 9.22 -8.68
N CYS A 65 -2.13 10.19 -9.58
CA CYS A 65 -3.35 10.92 -9.91
C CYS A 65 -3.87 10.44 -11.26
N ASN A 66 -5.08 9.88 -11.25
CA ASN A 66 -5.79 9.45 -12.45
C ASN A 66 -7.18 10.08 -12.46
N TRP A 67 -7.51 10.79 -13.55
CA TRP A 67 -8.88 11.24 -13.83
C TRP A 67 -9.53 12.04 -12.68
N GLY A 68 -8.76 12.91 -12.03
CA GLY A 68 -9.24 13.75 -10.93
C GLY A 68 -9.25 13.09 -9.55
N SER A 69 -8.88 11.81 -9.43
CA SER A 69 -8.68 11.13 -8.16
C SER A 69 -7.20 10.84 -7.94
N CYS A 70 -6.66 11.21 -6.78
CA CYS A 70 -5.28 10.92 -6.40
C CYS A 70 -5.24 9.85 -5.33
N SER A 71 -4.59 8.72 -5.63
CA SER A 71 -4.23 7.73 -4.62
C SER A 71 -2.90 8.12 -3.98
N PRO A 72 -2.83 8.19 -2.64
CA PRO A 72 -1.57 8.35 -1.94
C PRO A 72 -0.72 7.05 -2.05
N PRO A 73 0.62 7.15 -1.99
CA PRO A 73 1.47 5.96 -1.91
C PRO A 73 1.18 5.15 -0.64
N ALA A 74 1.17 3.83 -0.77
CA ALA A 74 0.87 2.93 0.35
C ALA A 74 1.68 1.63 0.28
N TYR A 75 1.81 0.96 1.42
CA TYR A 75 2.14 -0.46 1.45
C TYR A 75 0.86 -1.26 1.59
N LEU A 76 0.67 -2.21 0.68
CA LEU A 76 -0.37 -3.22 0.75
C LEU A 76 0.25 -4.49 1.32
N ILE A 77 -0.36 -5.04 2.36
CA ILE A 77 0.07 -6.32 2.94
C ILE A 77 -1.08 -7.28 2.76
N PHE A 78 -0.85 -8.44 2.17
CA PHE A 78 -1.86 -9.48 1.96
C PHE A 78 -1.47 -10.74 2.72
N PHE A 79 -2.45 -11.35 3.38
CA PHE A 79 -2.24 -12.63 4.05
C PHE A 79 -3.50 -13.46 4.07
N ASP A 80 -3.31 -14.78 4.06
CA ASP A 80 -4.41 -15.75 4.08
C ASP A 80 -4.36 -16.53 5.40
N THR A 81 -5.51 -16.73 6.06
CA THR A 81 -5.64 -17.53 7.28
C THR A 81 -7.02 -18.20 7.36
N THR A 82 -7.08 -19.31 8.10
CA THR A 82 -8.35 -19.98 8.46
C THR A 82 -8.96 -19.43 9.74
N ASP A 83 -8.26 -18.57 10.45
CA ASP A 83 -8.77 -17.96 11.68
C ASP A 83 -9.87 -16.95 11.35
N SER A 84 -10.77 -16.74 12.30
CA SER A 84 -11.86 -15.79 12.15
C SER A 84 -11.36 -14.35 12.07
N ARG A 85 -12.17 -13.50 11.45
CA ARG A 85 -11.98 -12.04 11.43
C ARG A 85 -11.81 -11.45 12.83
N ASN A 86 -12.50 -11.98 13.83
CA ASN A 86 -12.38 -11.53 15.22
C ASN A 86 -11.03 -11.88 15.83
N GLU A 87 -10.54 -13.10 15.60
CA GLU A 87 -9.20 -13.52 16.05
C GLU A 87 -8.10 -12.68 15.39
N VAL A 88 -8.25 -12.39 14.08
CA VAL A 88 -7.35 -11.50 13.36
C VAL A 88 -7.39 -10.09 13.95
N LEU A 89 -8.58 -9.53 14.17
CA LEU A 89 -8.73 -8.20 14.76
C LEU A 89 -8.12 -8.15 16.16
N ASP A 90 -8.40 -9.12 17.02
CA ASP A 90 -7.92 -9.14 18.41
C ASP A 90 -6.39 -9.20 18.50
N PHE A 91 -5.74 -9.90 17.57
CA PHE A 91 -4.28 -9.92 17.46
C PHE A 91 -3.72 -8.54 17.09
N TYR A 92 -4.30 -7.87 16.09
CA TYR A 92 -3.76 -6.61 15.57
C TYR A 92 -4.21 -5.37 16.33
N LEU A 93 -5.36 -5.41 16.99
CA LEU A 93 -5.95 -4.30 17.72
C LEU A 93 -4.96 -3.63 18.70
N PRO A 94 -4.25 -4.35 19.60
CA PRO A 94 -3.28 -3.70 20.50
C PRO A 94 -2.09 -3.09 19.75
N VAL A 95 -1.64 -3.73 18.66
CA VAL A 95 -0.54 -3.21 17.83
C VAL A 95 -0.99 -1.93 17.12
N PHE A 96 -2.20 -1.92 16.58
CA PHE A 96 -2.74 -0.79 15.85
C PHE A 96 -3.08 0.37 16.76
N LEU A 97 -3.70 0.14 17.92
CA LEU A 97 -3.90 1.21 18.92
C LEU A 97 -2.57 1.81 19.39
N LYS A 98 -1.53 0.99 19.60
CA LYS A 98 -0.20 1.47 20.00
C LYS A 98 0.45 2.36 18.94
N ASN A 99 0.39 1.98 17.66
CA ASN A 99 1.08 2.70 16.58
C ASN A 99 0.24 3.83 15.97
N PHE A 100 -1.09 3.71 16.01
CA PHE A 100 -2.02 4.60 15.33
C PHE A 100 -3.00 5.32 16.27
N GLY A 101 -2.99 5.05 17.56
CA GLY A 101 -3.77 5.82 18.55
C GLY A 101 -5.21 5.34 18.69
N SER A 102 -6.07 5.60 17.72
CA SER A 102 -7.50 5.29 17.84
C SER A 102 -8.13 4.80 16.54
N ALA A 103 -9.15 3.95 16.70
CA ALA A 103 -10.15 3.64 15.69
C ALA A 103 -11.54 4.00 16.25
N SER A 104 -12.50 4.25 15.35
CA SER A 104 -13.90 4.41 15.71
C SER A 104 -14.42 3.13 16.36
N THR A 105 -15.09 3.23 17.51
CA THR A 105 -15.70 2.08 18.18
C THR A 105 -16.75 1.42 17.29
N LYS A 106 -17.49 2.24 16.52
CA LYS A 106 -18.43 1.75 15.52
C LYS A 106 -17.74 0.92 14.44
N ASP A 107 -16.57 1.35 13.95
CA ASP A 107 -15.85 0.63 12.89
C ASP A 107 -15.32 -0.71 13.41
N ILE A 108 -14.91 -0.76 14.67
CA ILE A 108 -14.54 -2.01 15.36
C ILE A 108 -15.77 -2.92 15.48
N ASP A 109 -16.91 -2.39 15.93
CA ASP A 109 -18.13 -3.17 16.11
C ASP A 109 -18.68 -3.69 14.78
N ASP A 110 -18.71 -2.84 13.75
CA ASP A 110 -19.10 -3.20 12.38
C ASP A 110 -18.15 -4.28 11.85
N PHE A 111 -16.83 -4.14 12.03
CA PHE A 111 -15.87 -5.18 11.66
C PHE A 111 -16.06 -6.48 12.45
N ARG A 112 -16.58 -6.47 13.68
CA ARG A 112 -16.87 -7.70 14.43
C ARG A 112 -18.15 -8.39 13.97
N HIS A 113 -19.17 -7.61 13.63
CA HIS A 113 -20.55 -8.10 13.48
C HIS A 113 -21.06 -8.14 12.03
N GLU A 114 -20.38 -7.56 11.04
CA GLU A 114 -20.95 -7.47 9.69
C GLU A 114 -21.05 -8.82 8.96
N THR A 115 -22.09 -8.86 8.12
CA THR A 115 -22.62 -9.97 7.32
C THR A 115 -21.97 -10.14 5.95
N PHE A 116 -22.09 -11.37 5.44
CA PHE A 116 -21.76 -11.83 4.08
C PHE A 116 -21.87 -10.78 2.95
N GLY A 117 -20.82 -10.68 2.13
CA GLY A 117 -20.86 -9.92 0.86
C GLY A 117 -20.44 -8.44 0.93
N LYS A 118 -19.94 -7.96 2.07
CA LYS A 118 -19.39 -6.60 2.21
C LYS A 118 -17.91 -6.62 2.57
N SER A 119 -17.17 -5.62 2.07
CA SER A 119 -15.80 -5.35 2.50
C SER A 119 -15.84 -4.77 3.91
N ASN A 120 -15.37 -5.54 4.89
CA ASN A 120 -15.27 -5.09 6.27
C ASN A 120 -13.96 -4.35 6.44
N LEU A 121 -14.01 -3.11 6.92
CA LEU A 121 -12.81 -2.32 7.14
C LEU A 121 -12.82 -1.66 8.52
N VAL A 122 -11.68 -1.69 9.19
CA VAL A 122 -11.42 -0.87 10.38
C VAL A 122 -10.21 0.01 10.09
N VAL A 123 -10.38 1.31 10.32
CA VAL A 123 -9.34 2.32 10.07
C VAL A 123 -8.81 2.84 11.39
N PHE A 124 -7.49 2.81 11.54
CA PHE A 124 -6.80 3.46 12.64
C PHE A 124 -6.04 4.66 12.10
N GLU A 125 -6.16 5.81 12.75
CA GLU A 125 -5.47 7.05 12.35
C GLU A 125 -4.77 7.71 13.54
N ASN A 126 -3.46 7.96 13.37
CA ASN A 126 -2.67 8.71 14.36
C ASN A 126 -2.76 10.22 14.12
N LEU A 127 -2.55 11.02 15.16
CA LEU A 127 -2.28 12.48 15.10
C LEU A 127 -1.23 12.87 14.06
N GLN A 128 -0.30 11.97 13.77
CA GLN A 128 0.73 12.17 12.76
C GLN A 128 0.31 11.72 11.34
N LYS A 129 -1.02 11.60 11.08
CA LYS A 129 -1.68 11.31 9.80
C LYS A 129 -1.23 10.03 9.10
N CYS A 130 -0.84 9.01 9.86
CA CYS A 130 -0.72 7.66 9.32
C CYS A 130 -2.04 6.93 9.48
N TYR A 131 -2.46 6.22 8.44
CA TYR A 131 -3.59 5.30 8.49
C TYR A 131 -3.10 3.87 8.39
N ILE A 132 -3.86 2.96 9.00
CA ILE A 132 -3.89 1.57 8.57
C ILE A 132 -5.34 1.13 8.47
N GLN A 133 -5.65 0.46 7.37
CA GLN A 133 -6.97 -0.12 7.13
C GLN A 133 -6.80 -1.64 7.05
N LEU A 134 -7.43 -2.37 7.99
CA LEU A 134 -7.53 -3.82 7.91
C LEU A 134 -8.79 -4.17 7.12
N ASN A 135 -8.63 -4.96 6.06
CA ASN A 135 -9.70 -5.48 5.24
C ASN A 135 -9.75 -7.01 5.32
N ASN A 136 -10.95 -7.57 5.16
CA ASN A 136 -11.15 -8.98 4.90
C ASN A 136 -11.82 -9.16 3.53
N PHE A 137 -11.16 -9.88 2.63
CA PHE A 137 -11.69 -10.30 1.34
C PHE A 137 -12.27 -11.70 1.48
N TYR A 138 -13.58 -11.77 1.34
CA TYR A 138 -14.32 -13.03 1.37
C TYR A 138 -13.84 -13.98 0.26
N GLN A 139 -13.38 -15.17 0.63
CA GLN A 139 -13.14 -16.29 -0.29
C GLN A 139 -13.79 -17.61 0.18
N GLY A 140 -14.65 -17.56 1.20
CA GLY A 140 -15.20 -18.74 1.87
C GLY A 140 -16.48 -19.32 1.25
N THR A 141 -17.09 -20.25 1.98
CA THR A 141 -18.50 -20.68 1.83
C THR A 141 -19.37 -19.95 2.86
N ILE A 142 -20.70 -20.07 2.77
CA ILE A 142 -21.64 -19.45 3.74
C ILE A 142 -21.29 -19.80 5.20
N ASP A 143 -20.74 -20.99 5.46
CA ASP A 143 -20.40 -21.46 6.81
C ASP A 143 -19.06 -20.94 7.37
N LYS A 144 -18.24 -20.29 6.54
CA LYS A 144 -16.89 -19.77 6.88
C LYS A 144 -16.66 -18.39 6.29
N TYR A 145 -17.66 -17.52 6.42
CA TYR A 145 -17.71 -16.25 5.71
C TYR A 145 -16.79 -15.17 6.26
N ASP A 146 -16.20 -15.39 7.43
CA ASP A 146 -15.30 -14.47 8.12
C ASP A 146 -13.83 -14.92 8.07
N GLN A 147 -13.50 -15.91 7.23
CA GLN A 147 -12.17 -16.50 7.04
C GLN A 147 -11.66 -16.28 5.61
N GLY A 148 -10.36 -16.46 5.38
CA GLY A 148 -9.76 -16.41 4.04
C GLY A 148 -8.68 -15.35 3.93
N GLN A 149 -8.84 -14.41 3.00
CA GLN A 149 -7.82 -13.41 2.70
C GLN A 149 -8.07 -12.11 3.45
N TYR A 150 -6.99 -11.50 3.93
CA TYR A 150 -6.99 -10.21 4.60
C TYR A 150 -5.98 -9.30 3.95
N SER A 151 -6.19 -7.99 4.09
CA SER A 151 -5.15 -7.03 3.74
C SER A 151 -5.01 -5.87 4.70
N PHE A 152 -3.81 -5.31 4.76
CA PHE A 152 -3.55 -3.98 5.28
C PHE A 152 -3.34 -3.02 4.13
N ASP A 153 -3.93 -1.84 4.26
CA ASP A 153 -3.54 -0.68 3.49
C ASP A 153 -2.93 0.35 4.45
N LEU A 154 -1.63 0.58 4.33
CA LEU A 154 -0.82 1.40 5.23
C LEU A 154 -0.21 2.58 4.46
N ARG A 155 -0.51 3.80 4.91
CA ARG A 155 0.06 5.05 4.38
C ARG A 155 0.29 6.04 5.49
N CYS A 156 1.38 6.77 5.40
CA CYS A 156 1.55 8.02 6.14
C CYS A 156 1.35 9.18 5.18
N ARG A 157 0.51 10.14 5.58
CA ARG A 157 0.42 11.42 4.89
C ARG A 157 1.62 12.25 5.29
N ASP A 158 2.78 11.89 4.74
CA ASP A 158 3.97 12.72 4.79
C ASP A 158 3.77 13.82 3.75
N ASP A 159 3.03 14.83 4.17
CA ASP A 159 3.00 16.15 3.57
C ASP A 159 2.67 16.14 2.06
N LEU A 160 1.38 16.00 1.76
CA LEU A 160 0.82 16.77 0.65
C LEU A 160 1.18 18.23 0.92
N LYS A 161 2.28 18.71 0.36
CA LYS A 161 2.51 20.14 0.14
C LYS A 161 1.44 20.57 -0.86
N TYR A 162 0.28 20.98 -0.36
CA TYR A 162 -0.66 21.80 -1.12
C TYR A 162 -0.16 23.25 -1.11
#